data_AF-A0A6N7VI50-F1
#
_entry.id   AF-A0A6N7VI50-F1
#
_cell.length_a   1.000
_cell.length_b   1.000
_cell.length_c   1.000
_cell.angle_alpha   90.00
_cell.angle_beta   90.00
_cell.angle_gamma   90.00
#
_symmetry.space_group_name_H-M   'P 1'
#
loop_
_entity.id
_entity.type
_entity.pdbx_description
1 polymer ?
#
loop_
_entity_poly.entity_id
_entity_poly.type
_entity_poly.pdbx_seq_one_letter_code
_entity_poly.pdbx_strand_id
1 'polypeptide(L)'
;MNKRVRAIFTVILIIVALGGFLFVNSMRKNPELDKNSSYLIIGKENLIAVYQDKLAVRIPFEINIDKDTTVRDLVANKNEEEVLKTINKLLPVQVNNYMTVKFGQVKLNVKNAKNIPETTVDNKRYIITSSLYSMYDSLYNEQQNKNEVNENIIVDVLNANGINGYARRTGENIKNKLGMKYNAANYEKNLEESYIILNDISIEKAQDIVMQLNEKYFKIQQVPTIPTLANIVVVLGQEKNIDFTIEVAGENNATVQSISNELKREGYRKVESEKDKIKVESSFVEYASEDYFIAYKIAKTLNIDSLIENNNLKNKIRVITK
;
A
#
# COMPACT_ATOMS: atom_id res chain seq x y z
N MET A 1 32.73 -21.44 64.87
CA MET A 1 31.32 -21.51 64.42
C MET A 1 30.93 -22.98 64.25
N ASN A 2 29.87 -23.43 64.92
CA ASN A 2 29.45 -24.83 64.94
C ASN A 2 29.06 -25.30 63.52
N LYS A 3 29.40 -26.53 63.10
CA LYS A 3 29.18 -27.01 61.72
C LYS A 3 27.72 -26.84 61.27
N ARG A 4 26.78 -27.01 62.18
CA ARG A 4 25.33 -26.79 61.96
C ARG A 4 24.97 -25.33 61.71
N VAL A 5 25.58 -24.40 62.45
CA VAL A 5 25.35 -22.94 62.29
C VAL A 5 25.93 -22.46 60.96
N ARG A 6 27.09 -23.00 60.56
CA ARG A 6 27.71 -22.68 59.26
C ARG A 6 26.85 -23.17 58.09
N ALA A 7 26.28 -24.38 58.20
CA ALA A 7 25.37 -24.91 57.19
C ALA A 7 24.07 -24.09 57.06
N ILE A 8 23.48 -23.66 58.18
CA ILE A 8 22.28 -22.81 58.18
C ILE A 8 22.57 -21.47 57.50
N PHE A 9 23.71 -20.84 57.79
CA PHE A 9 24.12 -19.59 57.13
C PHE A 9 24.31 -19.76 55.62
N THR A 10 24.90 -20.87 55.18
CA THR A 10 25.09 -21.15 53.75
C THR A 10 23.75 -21.32 53.03
N VAL A 11 22.78 -22.02 53.65
CA VAL A 11 21.43 -22.20 53.08
C VAL A 11 20.68 -20.88 52.98
N ILE A 12 20.75 -20.03 54.01
CA ILE A 12 20.12 -18.69 53.99
C ILE A 12 20.73 -17.82 52.88
N LEU A 13 22.05 -17.86 52.71
CA LEU A 13 22.74 -17.10 51.68
C LEU A 13 22.34 -17.57 50.26
N ILE A 14 22.16 -18.87 50.07
CA ILE A 14 21.63 -19.44 48.81
C ILE A 14 20.18 -19.00 48.57
N ILE A 15 19.33 -18.99 49.59
CA ILE A 15 17.93 -18.52 49.48
C ILE A 15 17.87 -17.04 49.13
N VAL A 16 18.71 -16.20 49.75
CA VAL A 16 18.79 -14.76 49.45
C VAL A 16 19.32 -14.53 48.02
N ALA A 17 20.32 -15.31 47.58
CA ALA A 17 20.82 -15.24 46.22
C ALA A 17 19.77 -15.68 45.18
N LEU A 18 19.04 -16.78 45.45
CA LEU A 18 17.92 -17.23 44.62
C LEU A 18 16.76 -16.22 44.61
N GLY A 19 16.43 -15.65 45.77
CA GLY A 19 15.42 -14.61 45.92
C GLY A 19 15.80 -13.35 45.14
N GLY A 20 17.05 -12.91 45.23
CA GLY A 20 17.59 -11.81 44.43
C GLY A 20 17.58 -12.11 42.94
N PHE A 21 17.96 -13.33 42.54
CA PHE A 21 17.94 -13.76 41.14
C PHE A 21 16.52 -13.83 40.56
N LEU A 22 15.57 -14.37 41.33
CA LEU A 22 14.15 -14.39 40.98
C LEU A 22 13.56 -12.98 40.93
N PHE A 23 13.95 -12.09 41.86
CA PHE A 23 13.51 -10.70 41.87
C PHE A 23 14.05 -9.93 40.67
N VAL A 24 15.33 -10.07 40.33
CA VAL A 24 15.93 -9.48 39.12
C VAL A 24 15.30 -10.05 37.84
N ASN A 25 15.03 -11.35 37.80
CA ASN A 25 14.40 -11.98 36.65
C ASN A 25 12.89 -11.64 36.54
N SER A 26 12.22 -11.34 37.66
CA SER A 26 10.85 -10.82 37.70
C SER A 26 10.79 -9.32 37.38
N MET A 27 11.86 -8.56 37.66
CA MET A 27 12.01 -7.13 37.31
C MET A 27 12.53 -6.89 35.90
N ARG A 28 13.00 -7.93 35.19
CA ARG A 28 13.07 -7.90 33.72
C ARG A 28 11.64 -7.78 33.20
N LYS A 29 11.17 -6.54 33.15
CA LYS A 29 9.83 -6.15 32.71
C LYS A 29 9.56 -6.87 31.39
N ASN A 30 8.65 -7.85 31.40
CA ASN A 30 7.79 -7.99 30.24
C ASN A 30 7.12 -6.61 30.13
N PRO A 31 7.32 -5.85 29.06
CA PRO A 31 6.62 -4.59 28.90
C PRO A 31 5.15 -4.89 29.14
N GLU A 32 4.51 -4.15 30.05
CA GLU A 32 3.07 -4.21 30.17
C GLU A 32 2.53 -4.07 28.74
N LEU A 33 1.57 -4.94 28.37
CA LEU A 33 0.89 -4.92 27.08
C LEU A 33 0.00 -3.66 27.04
N ASP A 34 0.64 -2.50 27.14
CA ASP A 34 0.02 -1.20 27.10
C ASP A 34 -0.43 -0.98 25.66
N LYS A 35 -1.73 -0.71 25.52
CA LYS A 35 -2.41 -0.48 24.26
C LYS A 35 -1.77 0.66 23.46
N ASN A 36 -1.02 1.55 24.10
CA ASN A 36 -0.38 2.69 23.45
C ASN A 36 1.08 2.43 23.03
N SER A 37 1.61 1.23 23.30
CA SER A 37 3.01 0.89 23.03
C SER A 37 3.17 0.07 21.75
N SER A 38 4.27 0.31 21.03
CA SER A 38 4.68 -0.50 19.88
C SER A 38 5.88 -1.36 20.26
N TYR A 39 5.79 -2.67 20.05
CA TYR A 39 6.78 -3.65 20.50
C TYR A 39 6.86 -4.86 19.56
N LEU A 40 7.99 -5.57 19.63
CA LEU A 40 8.23 -6.81 18.91
C LEU A 40 8.01 -8.02 19.82
N ILE A 41 7.13 -8.93 19.44
CA ILE A 41 6.98 -10.22 20.10
C ILE A 41 7.88 -11.22 19.39
N ILE A 42 8.77 -11.85 20.15
CA ILE A 42 9.56 -12.99 19.71
C ILE A 42 8.82 -14.26 20.13
N GLY A 43 8.11 -14.87 19.18
CA GLY A 43 7.35 -16.11 19.35
C GLY A 43 8.18 -17.37 19.06
N LYS A 44 7.51 -18.53 19.03
CA LYS A 44 8.16 -19.82 18.71
C LYS A 44 8.34 -20.08 17.22
N GLU A 45 7.42 -19.56 16.40
CA GLU A 45 7.34 -19.84 14.96
C GLU A 45 7.36 -18.57 14.11
N ASN A 46 7.19 -17.40 14.73
CA ASN A 46 7.15 -16.11 14.07
C ASN A 46 7.57 -14.99 15.03
N LEU A 47 7.93 -13.86 14.43
CA LEU A 47 7.96 -12.58 15.11
C LEU A 47 6.63 -11.87 14.89
N ILE A 48 6.21 -11.02 15.83
CA ILE A 48 5.00 -10.20 15.67
C ILE A 48 5.35 -8.77 16.01
N ALA A 49 5.38 -7.89 15.01
CA ALA A 49 5.47 -6.46 15.25
C ALA A 49 4.08 -5.95 15.62
N VAL A 50 3.92 -5.48 16.85
CA VAL A 50 2.67 -4.91 17.36
C VAL A 50 2.79 -3.41 17.40
N TYR A 51 1.83 -2.73 16.79
CA TYR A 51 1.70 -1.30 16.76
C TYR A 51 0.42 -0.89 17.48
N GLN A 52 0.57 -0.56 18.77
CA GLN A 52 -0.52 -0.14 19.64
C GLN A 52 -1.68 -1.16 19.63
N ASP A 53 -2.93 -0.69 19.75
CA ASP A 53 -4.15 -1.49 19.60
C ASP A 53 -4.63 -1.59 18.14
N LYS A 54 -3.85 -1.12 17.17
CA LYS A 54 -4.30 -0.96 15.79
C LYS A 54 -3.88 -2.12 14.89
N LEU A 55 -2.59 -2.45 14.87
CA LEU A 55 -2.03 -3.39 13.89
C LEU A 55 -1.05 -4.37 14.53
N ALA A 56 -1.18 -5.65 14.22
CA ALA A 56 -0.14 -6.66 14.40
C ALA A 56 0.29 -7.27 13.08
N VAL A 57 1.60 -7.24 12.80
CA VAL A 57 2.22 -7.82 11.61
C VAL A 57 3.01 -9.07 12.00
N ARG A 58 2.60 -10.23 11.51
CA ARG A 58 3.27 -11.51 11.75
C ARG A 58 4.34 -11.76 10.68
N ILE A 59 5.57 -12.01 11.12
CA ILE A 59 6.74 -12.29 10.29
C ILE A 59 7.14 -13.76 10.52
N PRO A 60 6.85 -14.66 9.56
CA PRO A 60 7.25 -16.06 9.67
C PRO A 60 8.77 -16.24 9.75
N PHE A 61 9.21 -17.29 10.44
CA PHE A 61 10.63 -17.59 10.61
C PHE A 61 11.33 -18.04 9.32
N GLU A 62 10.56 -18.52 8.35
CA GLU A 62 11.05 -18.97 7.03
C GLU A 62 11.38 -17.81 6.09
N ILE A 63 11.08 -16.57 6.47
CA ILE A 63 11.42 -15.38 5.69
C ILE A 63 12.93 -15.16 5.72
N ASN A 64 13.51 -14.90 4.56
CA ASN A 64 14.86 -14.44 4.35
C ASN A 64 14.97 -12.93 4.62
N ILE A 65 15.90 -12.56 5.49
CA ILE A 65 16.26 -11.16 5.76
C ILE A 65 17.30 -10.68 4.74
N ASP A 66 18.20 -11.58 4.36
CA ASP A 66 19.18 -11.42 3.30
C ASP A 66 19.33 -12.73 2.52
N LYS A 67 20.32 -12.80 1.63
CA LYS A 67 20.53 -13.96 0.76
C LYS A 67 20.79 -15.25 1.52
N ASP A 68 21.38 -15.19 2.72
CA ASP A 68 21.92 -16.35 3.42
C ASP A 68 21.29 -16.58 4.79
N THR A 69 20.55 -15.60 5.32
CA THR A 69 20.03 -15.59 6.68
C THR A 69 18.51 -15.49 6.70
N THR A 70 17.87 -16.40 7.44
CA THR A 70 16.43 -16.33 7.72
C THR A 70 16.14 -15.62 9.05
N VAL A 71 14.88 -15.22 9.26
CA VAL A 71 14.41 -14.72 10.55
C VAL A 71 14.64 -15.77 11.65
N ARG A 72 14.50 -17.07 11.33
CA ARG A 72 14.84 -18.17 12.24
C ARG A 72 16.30 -18.10 12.69
N ASP A 73 17.22 -17.95 11.73
CA ASP A 73 18.65 -17.91 12.01
C ASP A 73 19.03 -16.68 12.83
N LEU A 74 18.39 -15.54 12.55
CA LEU A 74 18.56 -14.32 13.34
C LEU A 74 18.16 -14.56 14.81
N VAL A 75 16.98 -15.12 15.06
CA VAL A 75 16.48 -15.37 16.42
C VAL A 75 17.28 -16.44 17.15
N ALA A 76 17.79 -17.46 16.44
CA ALA A 76 18.57 -18.53 17.04
C ALA A 76 20.00 -18.10 17.42
N ASN A 77 20.61 -17.21 16.63
CA ASN A 77 22.03 -16.89 16.76
C ASN A 77 22.31 -15.53 17.41
N LYS A 78 21.32 -14.65 17.55
CA LYS A 78 21.46 -13.30 18.11
C LYS A 78 20.67 -13.11 19.40
N ASN A 79 21.13 -12.16 20.22
CA ASN A 79 20.35 -11.71 21.39
C ASN A 79 19.12 -10.88 20.94
N GLU A 80 18.16 -10.72 21.84
CA GLU A 80 16.87 -10.11 21.52
C GLU A 80 16.98 -8.63 21.11
N GLU A 81 17.96 -7.89 21.63
CA GLU A 81 18.22 -6.50 21.22
C GLU A 81 18.75 -6.41 19.79
N GLU A 82 19.66 -7.30 19.39
CA GLU A 82 20.16 -7.41 18.02
C GLU A 82 19.06 -7.86 17.05
N VAL A 83 18.20 -8.78 17.48
CA VAL A 83 17.00 -9.19 16.72
C VAL A 83 16.12 -7.98 16.47
N LEU A 84 15.74 -7.25 17.53
CA LEU A 84 14.92 -6.03 17.42
C LEU A 84 15.57 -5.01 16.47
N LYS A 85 16.85 -4.72 16.65
CA LYS A 85 17.59 -3.75 15.83
C LYS A 85 17.61 -4.15 14.35
N THR A 86 17.74 -5.43 14.05
CA THR A 86 17.78 -5.94 12.66
C THR A 86 16.41 -5.88 12.03
N ILE A 87 15.37 -6.33 12.74
CA ILE A 87 13.98 -6.31 12.26
C ILE A 87 13.48 -4.87 12.09
N ASN A 88 13.85 -3.94 12.97
CA ASN A 88 13.51 -2.51 12.84
C ASN A 88 14.07 -1.86 11.56
N LYS A 89 15.06 -2.44 10.88
CA LYS A 89 15.51 -1.96 9.56
C LYS A 89 14.58 -2.38 8.42
N LEU A 90 13.77 -3.41 8.64
CA LEU A 90 12.84 -3.97 7.65
C LEU A 90 11.42 -3.44 7.85
N LEU A 91 11.09 -3.05 9.08
CA LEU A 91 9.78 -2.54 9.44
C LEU A 91 9.57 -1.10 8.94
N PRO A 92 8.34 -0.74 8.56
CA PRO A 92 8.02 0.59 8.07
C PRO A 92 8.16 1.66 9.16
N VAL A 93 7.88 1.30 10.41
CA VAL A 93 8.12 2.10 11.60
C VAL A 93 8.76 1.25 12.67
N GLN A 94 9.79 1.80 13.33
CA GLN A 94 10.54 1.11 14.38
C GLN A 94 9.67 0.89 15.61
N VAL A 95 9.80 -0.27 16.23
CA VAL A 95 9.22 -0.56 17.54
C VAL A 95 10.27 -0.42 18.62
N ASN A 96 9.86 0.08 19.79
CA ASN A 96 10.79 0.57 20.80
C ASN A 96 11.19 -0.49 21.84
N ASN A 97 10.44 -1.59 21.93
CA ASN A 97 10.65 -2.64 22.91
C ASN A 97 10.42 -4.03 22.30
N TYR A 98 10.80 -5.08 23.03
CA TYR A 98 10.52 -6.46 22.67
C TYR A 98 9.99 -7.27 23.86
N MET A 99 9.33 -8.39 23.56
CA MET A 99 8.94 -9.39 24.55
C MET A 99 9.18 -10.79 24.01
N THR A 100 9.60 -11.73 24.86
CA THR A 100 9.87 -13.11 24.46
C THR A 100 8.87 -14.05 25.11
N VAL A 101 8.16 -14.81 24.29
CA VAL A 101 7.08 -15.69 24.76
C VAL A 101 7.60 -17.11 24.90
N LYS A 102 7.92 -17.51 26.13
CA LYS A 102 8.45 -18.85 26.42
C LYS A 102 7.33 -19.92 26.54
N PHE A 103 6.13 -19.53 26.99
CA PHE A 103 4.99 -20.43 27.20
C PHE A 103 3.65 -19.74 26.90
N GLY A 104 2.72 -20.45 26.26
CA GLY A 104 1.36 -19.97 25.95
C GLY A 104 1.23 -19.22 24.60
N GLN A 105 -0.01 -19.00 24.16
CA GLN A 105 -0.33 -18.11 23.03
C GLN A 105 -0.58 -16.70 23.57
N VAL A 106 0.06 -15.68 22.97
CA VAL A 106 -0.23 -14.29 23.33
C VAL A 106 -1.54 -13.88 22.68
N LYS A 107 -2.53 -13.54 23.51
CA LYS A 107 -3.76 -12.92 23.03
C LYS A 107 -3.47 -11.48 22.62
N LEU A 108 -3.36 -11.24 21.32
CA LEU A 108 -3.19 -9.90 20.76
C LEU A 108 -4.52 -9.15 20.86
N ASN A 109 -4.51 -7.98 21.48
CA ASN A 109 -5.68 -7.11 21.58
C ASN A 109 -5.55 -5.96 20.57
N VAL A 110 -5.52 -6.30 19.28
CA VAL A 110 -5.38 -5.36 18.16
C VAL A 110 -6.60 -5.43 17.25
N LYS A 111 -6.96 -4.30 16.63
CA LYS A 111 -8.04 -4.22 15.64
C LYS A 111 -7.74 -5.06 14.39
N ASN A 112 -6.52 -4.93 13.88
CA ASN A 112 -6.08 -5.57 12.65
C ASN A 112 -4.88 -6.49 12.92
N ALA A 113 -4.95 -7.74 12.42
CA ALA A 113 -3.83 -8.68 12.47
C ALA A 113 -3.62 -9.28 11.07
N LYS A 114 -2.41 -9.13 10.53
CA LYS A 114 -2.06 -9.59 9.18
C LYS A 114 -0.69 -10.27 9.16
N ASN A 115 -0.49 -11.13 8.17
CA ASN A 115 0.84 -11.65 7.87
C ASN A 115 1.62 -10.62 7.05
N ILE A 116 2.94 -10.65 7.17
CA ILE A 116 3.82 -9.80 6.36
C ILE A 116 3.65 -10.14 4.87
N PRO A 117 3.54 -9.13 3.99
CA PRO A 117 3.56 -9.36 2.55
C PRO A 117 4.90 -9.96 2.12
N GLU A 118 4.84 -10.98 1.29
CA GLU A 118 6.00 -11.78 0.91
C GLU A 118 5.96 -12.20 -0.56
N THR A 119 7.15 -12.44 -1.11
CA THR A 119 7.35 -12.99 -2.46
C THR A 119 8.35 -14.14 -2.39
N THR A 120 8.36 -14.99 -3.42
CA THR A 120 9.33 -16.08 -3.54
C THR A 120 10.28 -15.81 -4.70
N VAL A 121 11.58 -15.77 -4.43
CA VAL A 121 12.66 -15.64 -5.42
C VAL A 121 13.66 -16.75 -5.17
N ASP A 122 14.00 -17.54 -6.19
CA ASP A 122 14.93 -18.67 -6.09
C ASP A 122 14.58 -19.64 -4.94
N ASN A 123 13.29 -19.95 -4.80
CA ASN A 123 12.74 -20.83 -3.76
C ASN A 123 12.98 -20.34 -2.32
N LYS A 124 13.30 -19.05 -2.14
CA LYS A 124 13.45 -18.35 -0.86
C LYS A 124 12.36 -17.29 -0.71
N ARG A 125 11.83 -17.10 0.51
CA ARG A 125 10.72 -16.15 0.77
C ARG A 125 11.27 -14.83 1.27
N TYR A 126 10.96 -13.72 0.62
CA TYR A 126 11.41 -12.38 0.99
C TYR A 126 10.23 -11.48 1.29
N ILE A 127 10.47 -10.46 2.12
CA ILE A 127 9.47 -9.41 2.41
C ILE A 127 9.30 -8.53 1.17
N ILE A 128 8.05 -8.32 0.74
CA ILE A 128 7.74 -7.27 -0.23
C ILE A 128 7.62 -5.96 0.56
N THR A 129 8.69 -5.17 0.58
CA THR A 129 8.75 -3.92 1.35
C THR A 129 7.63 -2.96 0.95
N SER A 130 7.38 -2.74 -0.34
CA SER A 130 6.31 -1.84 -0.83
C SER A 130 4.92 -2.23 -0.31
N SER A 131 4.57 -3.51 -0.40
CA SER A 131 3.30 -4.02 0.14
C SER A 131 3.23 -3.94 1.66
N LEU A 132 4.36 -4.10 2.36
CA LEU A 132 4.43 -3.93 3.81
C LEU A 132 4.17 -2.47 4.22
N TYR A 133 4.77 -1.50 3.53
CA TYR A 133 4.51 -0.07 3.76
C TYR A 133 3.06 0.29 3.50
N SER A 134 2.50 -0.12 2.35
CA SER A 134 1.08 0.12 2.00
C SER A 134 0.11 -0.52 3.00
N MET A 135 0.38 -1.76 3.41
CA MET A 135 -0.42 -2.45 4.43
C MET A 135 -0.34 -1.73 5.78
N TYR A 136 0.85 -1.30 6.20
CA TYR A 136 1.02 -0.56 7.44
C TYR A 136 0.25 0.75 7.42
N ASP A 137 0.38 1.55 6.36
CA ASP A 137 -0.31 2.83 6.23
C ASP A 137 -1.84 2.64 6.26
N SER A 138 -2.36 1.71 5.47
CA SER A 138 -3.80 1.43 5.41
C SER A 138 -4.38 0.96 6.75
N LEU A 139 -3.70 0.06 7.46
CA LEU A 139 -4.26 -0.63 8.64
C LEU A 139 -3.88 0.01 9.98
N TYR A 140 -2.75 0.71 10.06
CA TYR A 140 -2.34 1.42 11.27
C TYR A 140 -2.90 2.85 11.31
N ASN A 141 -3.07 3.50 10.16
CA ASN A 141 -3.52 4.89 10.11
C ASN A 141 -5.02 5.03 9.85
N GLU A 142 -5.86 4.04 10.24
CA GLU A 142 -7.34 4.09 10.17
C GLU A 142 -7.84 5.55 10.24
N GLN A 143 -8.17 6.11 9.06
CA GLN A 143 -8.74 7.45 8.83
C GLN A 143 -7.93 8.70 9.26
N GLN A 144 -6.63 8.63 9.58
CA GLN A 144 -5.90 9.79 10.13
C GLN A 144 -4.60 10.21 9.40
N ASN A 145 -4.15 9.56 8.33
CA ASN A 145 -3.03 10.08 7.51
C ASN A 145 -3.43 10.28 6.04
N LYS A 146 -4.33 11.24 5.81
CA LYS A 146 -4.58 11.82 4.47
C LYS A 146 -3.42 12.68 3.93
N ASN A 147 -2.34 12.82 4.70
CA ASN A 147 -1.22 13.67 4.41
C ASN A 147 0.10 12.88 4.48
N GLU A 148 0.35 12.00 3.50
CA GLU A 148 1.67 12.10 2.88
C GLU A 148 1.83 13.57 2.51
N VAL A 149 2.80 14.26 3.11
CA VAL A 149 3.07 15.66 2.75
C VAL A 149 3.37 15.61 1.26
N ASN A 150 2.47 16.15 0.43
CA ASN A 150 2.52 16.03 -1.02
C ASN A 150 3.90 16.44 -1.59
N GLU A 151 4.64 17.28 -0.87
CA GLU A 151 6.04 17.69 -1.15
C GLU A 151 7.05 16.53 -1.21
N ASN A 152 6.73 15.37 -0.62
CA ASN A 152 7.56 14.17 -0.65
C ASN A 152 7.24 13.26 -1.83
N ILE A 153 6.09 13.46 -2.49
CA ILE A 153 5.72 12.70 -3.68
C ILE A 153 6.44 13.29 -4.89
N ILE A 154 7.15 12.43 -5.61
CA ILE A 154 7.82 12.75 -6.88
C ILE A 154 7.02 12.14 -8.02
N VAL A 155 6.60 12.99 -8.96
CA VAL A 155 5.88 12.61 -10.17
C VAL A 155 6.78 12.73 -11.38
N ASP A 156 7.07 11.63 -12.06
CA ASP A 156 7.72 11.69 -13.38
C ASP A 156 6.66 11.90 -14.44
N VAL A 157 6.77 13.00 -15.18
CA VAL A 157 5.88 13.36 -16.28
C VAL A 157 6.64 13.18 -17.60
N LEU A 158 6.27 12.16 -18.36
CA LEU A 158 6.95 11.80 -19.60
C LEU A 158 6.08 12.15 -20.80
N ASN A 159 6.64 12.93 -21.71
CA ASN A 159 5.95 13.37 -22.91
C ASN A 159 6.10 12.35 -24.05
N ALA A 160 5.03 11.60 -24.34
CA ALA A 160 4.94 10.71 -25.50
C ALA A 160 4.00 11.28 -26.59
N ASN A 161 3.56 12.54 -26.47
CA ASN A 161 2.60 13.13 -27.40
C ASN A 161 3.23 14.02 -28.48
N GLY A 162 4.54 14.28 -28.38
CA GLY A 162 5.30 15.07 -29.35
C GLY A 162 5.08 16.59 -29.27
N ILE A 163 4.34 17.09 -28.27
CA ILE A 163 4.11 18.53 -28.08
C ILE A 163 5.23 19.13 -27.23
N ASN A 164 5.96 20.10 -27.79
CA ASN A 164 7.10 20.72 -27.10
C ASN A 164 6.70 21.38 -25.77
N GLY A 165 7.46 21.06 -24.72
CA GLY A 165 7.28 21.59 -23.37
C GLY A 165 6.01 21.12 -22.65
N TYR A 166 5.27 20.14 -23.22
CA TYR A 166 4.00 19.69 -22.66
C TYR A 166 4.17 19.05 -21.28
N ALA A 167 5.06 18.06 -21.13
CA ALA A 167 5.37 17.45 -19.83
C ALA A 167 5.79 18.49 -18.77
N ARG A 168 6.58 19.51 -19.15
CA ARG A 168 6.97 20.57 -18.21
C ARG A 168 5.75 21.36 -17.73
N ARG A 169 4.87 21.78 -18.64
CA ARG A 169 3.63 22.51 -18.27
C ARG A 169 2.71 21.65 -17.41
N THR A 170 2.55 20.37 -17.73
CA THR A 170 1.75 19.43 -16.93
C THR A 170 2.35 19.24 -15.54
N GLY A 171 3.66 19.06 -15.44
CA GLY A 171 4.35 18.95 -14.16
C GLY A 171 4.25 20.21 -13.29
N GLU A 172 4.40 21.41 -13.87
CA GLU A 172 4.19 22.67 -13.14
C GLU A 172 2.74 22.78 -12.63
N ASN A 173 1.75 22.34 -13.39
CA ASN A 173 0.36 22.34 -12.95
C ASN A 173 0.15 21.42 -11.73
N ILE A 174 0.73 20.23 -11.75
CA ILE A 174 0.70 19.27 -10.63
C ILE A 174 1.36 19.90 -9.39
N LYS A 175 2.54 20.49 -9.56
CA LYS A 175 3.25 21.18 -8.48
C LYS A 175 2.43 22.33 -7.88
N ASN A 176 1.86 23.18 -8.72
CA ASN A 176 1.12 24.36 -8.26
C ASN A 176 -0.20 24.00 -7.56
N LYS A 177 -0.90 22.96 -8.04
CA LYS A 177 -2.21 22.58 -7.49
C LYS A 177 -2.12 21.60 -6.33
N LEU A 178 -1.15 20.69 -6.36
CA LEU A 178 -1.03 19.60 -5.38
C LEU A 178 0.19 19.74 -4.47
N GLY A 179 1.13 20.65 -4.75
CA GLY A 179 2.35 20.81 -3.95
C GLY A 179 3.38 19.70 -4.14
N MET A 180 3.23 18.86 -5.17
CA MET A 180 4.11 17.71 -5.42
C MET A 180 5.37 18.10 -6.20
N LYS A 181 6.46 17.37 -6.00
CA LYS A 181 7.66 17.50 -6.84
C LYS A 181 7.44 16.76 -8.15
N TYR A 182 8.07 17.23 -9.21
CA TYR A 182 7.99 16.55 -10.50
C TYR A 182 9.32 16.61 -11.25
N ASN A 183 9.55 15.59 -12.08
CA ASN A 183 10.51 15.64 -13.17
C ASN A 183 9.75 15.60 -14.48
N ALA A 184 10.23 16.33 -15.49
CA ALA A 184 9.63 16.31 -16.82
C ALA A 184 10.67 15.93 -17.86
N ALA A 185 10.35 14.96 -18.70
CA ALA A 185 11.21 14.51 -19.78
C ALA A 185 10.38 14.13 -21.02
N ASN A 186 11.05 13.94 -22.15
CA ASN A 186 10.44 13.31 -23.31
C ASN A 186 10.54 11.80 -23.18
N TYR A 187 9.48 11.10 -23.58
CA TYR A 187 9.50 9.66 -23.71
C TYR A 187 10.25 9.27 -25.00
N GLU A 188 10.87 8.09 -25.03
CA GLU A 188 11.72 7.67 -26.16
C GLU A 188 10.96 7.57 -27.48
N LYS A 189 9.65 7.31 -27.41
CA LYS A 189 8.78 7.12 -28.56
C LYS A 189 7.48 7.88 -28.37
N ASN A 190 6.86 8.25 -29.48
CA ASN A 190 5.50 8.76 -29.44
C ASN A 190 4.52 7.60 -29.24
N LEU A 191 3.49 7.81 -28.42
CA LEU A 191 2.46 6.83 -28.12
C LEU A 191 1.08 7.44 -28.32
N GLU A 192 0.11 6.62 -28.73
CA GLU A 192 -1.29 7.02 -28.77
C GLU A 192 -1.89 7.01 -27.36
N GLU A 193 -1.70 5.91 -26.64
CA GLU A 193 -2.25 5.70 -25.30
C GLU A 193 -1.42 6.38 -24.21
N SER A 194 -2.10 6.88 -23.19
CA SER A 194 -1.48 7.37 -21.96
C SER A 194 -1.47 6.23 -20.93
N TYR A 195 -0.45 6.18 -20.08
CA TYR A 195 -0.43 5.20 -19.00
C TYR A 195 0.24 5.73 -17.74
N ILE A 196 -0.07 5.05 -16.64
CA ILE A 196 0.38 5.37 -15.31
C ILE A 196 1.04 4.14 -14.71
N ILE A 197 2.23 4.34 -14.16
CA ILE A 197 2.94 3.33 -13.37
C ILE A 197 2.89 3.80 -11.92
N LEU A 198 2.26 2.99 -11.07
CA LEU A 198 2.17 3.21 -9.63
C LEU A 198 3.34 2.46 -8.99
N ASN A 199 4.33 3.19 -8.44
CA ASN A 199 5.48 2.58 -7.77
C ASN A 199 5.28 2.54 -6.25
N ASP A 200 5.24 3.71 -5.64
CA ASP A 200 5.17 3.90 -4.18
C ASP A 200 4.23 5.07 -3.87
N ILE A 201 2.98 4.91 -4.31
CA ILE A 201 1.90 5.88 -4.10
C ILE A 201 0.58 5.12 -3.93
N SER A 202 -0.33 5.65 -3.12
CA SER A 202 -1.69 5.11 -3.04
C SER A 202 -2.51 5.44 -4.29
N ILE A 203 -3.50 4.60 -4.60
CA ILE A 203 -4.44 4.85 -5.69
C ILE A 203 -5.19 6.18 -5.48
N GLU A 204 -5.56 6.50 -4.23
CA GLU A 204 -6.25 7.75 -3.87
C GLU A 204 -5.41 8.99 -4.20
N LYS A 205 -4.11 8.98 -3.88
CA LYS A 205 -3.21 10.09 -4.24
C LYS A 205 -2.96 10.15 -5.75
N ALA A 206 -2.88 9.00 -6.41
CA ALA A 206 -2.80 8.96 -7.86
C ALA A 206 -4.05 9.53 -8.54
N GLN A 207 -5.25 9.34 -7.97
CA GLN A 207 -6.49 9.98 -8.44
C GLN A 207 -6.37 11.50 -8.44
N ASP A 208 -5.85 12.11 -7.36
CA ASP A 208 -5.66 13.55 -7.27
C ASP A 208 -4.80 14.09 -8.42
N ILE A 209 -3.72 13.37 -8.75
CA ILE A 209 -2.82 13.67 -9.88
C ILE A 209 -3.58 13.54 -11.19
N VAL A 210 -4.25 12.41 -11.43
CA VAL A 210 -4.99 12.11 -12.67
C VAL A 210 -6.06 13.15 -12.99
N MET A 211 -6.72 13.68 -11.97
CA MET A 211 -7.70 14.75 -12.12
C MET A 211 -7.09 16.09 -12.56
N GLN A 212 -5.77 16.26 -12.45
CA GLN A 212 -5.06 17.44 -12.99
C GLN A 212 -4.57 17.26 -14.42
N LEU A 213 -4.71 16.07 -14.99
CA LEU A 213 -4.25 15.72 -16.33
C LEU A 213 -5.38 15.88 -17.36
N ASN A 214 -5.04 16.25 -18.59
CA ASN A 214 -6.02 16.50 -19.65
C ASN A 214 -6.40 15.23 -20.42
N GLU A 215 -5.49 14.28 -20.46
CA GLU A 215 -5.63 12.97 -21.11
C GLU A 215 -6.74 12.19 -20.41
N LYS A 216 -7.48 11.40 -21.19
CA LYS A 216 -8.66 10.67 -20.73
C LYS A 216 -8.42 9.19 -20.56
N TYR A 217 -7.57 8.61 -21.41
CA TYR A 217 -7.37 7.18 -21.55
C TYR A 217 -6.06 6.77 -20.87
N PHE A 218 -6.04 6.86 -19.54
CA PHE A 218 -4.93 6.39 -18.71
C PHE A 218 -5.09 4.93 -18.33
N LYS A 219 -4.24 4.08 -18.91
CA LYS A 219 -4.12 2.68 -18.48
C LYS A 219 -3.11 2.53 -17.34
N ILE A 220 -3.37 1.63 -16.40
CA ILE A 220 -2.42 1.25 -15.36
C ILE A 220 -1.50 0.17 -15.92
N GLN A 221 -0.19 0.43 -15.89
CA GLN A 221 0.82 -0.54 -16.29
C GLN A 221 1.48 -1.13 -15.04
N GLN A 222 1.35 -2.45 -14.86
CA GLN A 222 1.84 -3.15 -13.67
C GLN A 222 3.35 -3.43 -13.68
N VAL A 223 3.99 -3.44 -14.85
CA VAL A 223 5.42 -3.71 -14.98
C VAL A 223 6.16 -2.39 -15.16
N PRO A 224 7.02 -1.97 -14.21
CA PRO A 224 7.86 -0.80 -14.41
C PRO A 224 8.88 -1.11 -15.49
N THR A 225 8.64 -0.60 -16.70
CA THR A 225 9.59 -0.65 -17.81
C THR A 225 10.66 0.44 -17.70
N ILE A 226 10.46 1.39 -16.77
CA ILE A 226 11.27 2.60 -16.63
C ILE A 226 11.92 2.57 -15.24
N PRO A 227 13.26 2.49 -15.15
CA PRO A 227 13.94 2.65 -13.87
C PRO A 227 13.78 4.10 -13.39
N THR A 228 13.05 4.30 -12.30
CA THR A 228 12.82 5.63 -11.72
C THR A 228 12.80 5.59 -10.19
N LEU A 229 13.10 6.72 -9.56
CA LEU A 229 12.92 6.96 -8.13
C LEU A 229 11.57 7.66 -7.83
N ALA A 230 10.78 7.97 -8.85
CA ALA A 230 9.49 8.60 -8.70
C ALA A 230 8.46 7.64 -8.10
N ASN A 231 7.60 8.18 -7.24
CA ASN A 231 6.47 7.46 -6.64
C ASN A 231 5.44 7.06 -7.70
N ILE A 232 5.33 7.86 -8.75
CA ILE A 232 4.41 7.67 -9.86
C ILE A 232 5.02 8.18 -11.17
N VAL A 233 4.83 7.42 -12.24
CA VAL A 233 5.18 7.83 -13.60
C VAL A 233 3.91 8.03 -14.39
N VAL A 234 3.79 9.18 -15.03
CA VAL A 234 2.69 9.56 -15.92
C VAL A 234 3.27 9.72 -17.32
N VAL A 235 2.84 8.86 -18.24
CA VAL A 235 3.21 8.94 -19.66
C VAL A 235 2.04 9.50 -20.45
N LEU A 236 2.28 10.65 -21.09
CA LEU A 236 1.27 11.44 -21.77
C LEU A 236 1.24 11.10 -23.26
N GLY A 237 0.23 10.34 -23.69
CA GLY A 237 0.00 9.94 -25.07
C GLY A 237 -0.69 11.01 -25.92
N GLN A 238 -0.79 10.77 -27.23
CA GLN A 238 -1.44 11.68 -28.18
C GLN A 238 -2.96 11.64 -28.14
N GLU A 239 -3.53 10.50 -27.75
CA GLU A 239 -4.96 10.20 -27.76
C GLU A 239 -5.67 10.56 -29.07
N LYS A 240 -5.01 10.39 -30.23
CA LYS A 240 -5.62 10.66 -31.54
C LYS A 240 -6.36 9.46 -32.06
N ASN A 241 -5.73 8.29 -31.98
CA ASN A 241 -6.23 7.02 -32.51
C ASN A 241 -6.33 6.00 -31.38
N ILE A 242 -7.32 6.19 -30.51
CA ILE A 242 -7.58 5.29 -29.39
C ILE A 242 -8.68 4.32 -29.75
N ASP A 243 -8.38 3.02 -29.75
CA ASP A 243 -9.37 1.96 -29.84
C ASP A 243 -9.91 1.63 -28.44
N PHE A 244 -10.76 2.52 -27.92
CA PHE A 244 -11.39 2.38 -26.61
C PHE A 244 -12.85 2.84 -26.67
N THR A 245 -13.77 2.03 -26.18
CA THR A 245 -15.22 2.28 -26.29
C THR A 245 -15.83 2.58 -24.92
N ILE A 246 -16.67 3.61 -24.84
CA ILE A 246 -17.51 3.85 -23.66
C ILE A 246 -18.94 3.52 -24.04
N GLU A 247 -19.49 2.48 -23.43
CA GLU A 247 -20.89 2.09 -23.60
C GLU A 247 -21.73 2.72 -22.49
N VAL A 248 -22.86 3.30 -22.86
CA VAL A 248 -23.82 3.88 -21.92
C VAL A 248 -25.14 3.14 -22.06
N ALA A 249 -25.65 2.57 -20.97
CA ALA A 249 -26.87 1.78 -20.96
C ALA A 249 -27.74 2.12 -19.75
N GLY A 250 -29.05 1.92 -19.86
CA GLY A 250 -30.00 2.18 -18.78
C GLY A 250 -31.45 2.01 -19.21
N GLU A 251 -32.39 2.16 -18.28
CA GLU A 251 -33.82 2.02 -18.58
C GLU A 251 -34.37 3.25 -19.32
N ASN A 252 -33.86 4.44 -19.00
CA ASN A 252 -34.30 5.71 -19.56
C ASN A 252 -33.40 6.20 -20.72
N ASN A 253 -33.91 6.09 -21.94
CA ASN A 253 -33.21 6.53 -23.16
C ASN A 253 -32.80 8.01 -23.15
N ALA A 254 -33.58 8.89 -22.50
CA ALA A 254 -33.25 10.32 -22.43
C ALA A 254 -32.03 10.53 -21.52
N THR A 255 -31.95 9.82 -20.39
CA THR A 255 -30.80 9.83 -19.49
C THR A 255 -29.56 9.28 -20.19
N VAL A 256 -29.69 8.13 -20.86
CA VAL A 256 -28.60 7.52 -21.65
C VAL A 256 -28.07 8.49 -22.70
N GLN A 257 -28.95 9.15 -23.46
CA GLN A 257 -28.52 10.11 -24.48
C GLN A 257 -27.86 11.36 -23.87
N SER A 258 -28.35 11.83 -22.72
CA SER A 258 -27.76 12.97 -22.01
C SER A 258 -26.33 12.65 -21.56
N ILE A 259 -26.11 11.51 -20.91
CA ILE A 259 -24.80 11.04 -20.49
C ILE A 259 -23.86 10.85 -21.69
N SER A 260 -24.34 10.20 -22.76
CA SER A 260 -23.55 10.02 -23.97
C SER A 260 -23.11 11.34 -24.60
N ASN A 261 -23.98 12.35 -24.60
CA ASN A 261 -23.65 13.69 -25.12
C ASN A 261 -22.68 14.44 -24.21
N GLU A 262 -22.83 14.30 -22.89
CA GLU A 262 -21.92 14.90 -21.90
C GLU A 262 -20.51 14.33 -22.04
N LEU A 263 -20.34 13.02 -22.14
CA LEU A 263 -19.04 12.39 -22.36
C LEU A 263 -18.41 12.83 -23.70
N LYS A 264 -19.19 12.95 -24.76
CA LYS A 264 -18.69 13.50 -26.04
C LYS A 264 -18.24 14.95 -25.89
N ARG A 265 -18.96 15.78 -25.13
CA ARG A 265 -18.62 17.18 -24.87
C ARG A 265 -17.33 17.30 -24.05
N GLU A 266 -17.13 16.44 -23.06
CA GLU A 266 -15.87 16.36 -22.31
C GLU A 266 -14.70 15.90 -23.21
N GLY A 267 -15.02 15.32 -24.37
CA GLY A 267 -14.07 14.97 -25.43
C GLY A 267 -13.67 13.50 -25.44
N TYR A 268 -14.51 12.61 -24.89
CA TYR A 268 -14.40 11.18 -25.14
C TYR A 268 -14.85 10.88 -26.59
N ARG A 269 -14.11 10.01 -27.29
CA ARG A 269 -14.21 9.87 -28.75
C ARG A 269 -15.29 8.88 -29.17
N LYS A 270 -15.20 7.64 -28.67
CA LYS A 270 -16.09 6.54 -29.06
C LYS A 270 -17.07 6.22 -27.93
N VAL A 271 -18.16 6.98 -27.90
CA VAL A 271 -19.25 6.81 -26.94
C VAL A 271 -20.47 6.24 -27.65
N GLU A 272 -20.86 5.03 -27.25
CA GLU A 272 -21.95 4.25 -27.83
C GLU A 272 -23.08 4.10 -26.80
N SER A 273 -24.32 4.25 -27.26
CA SER A 273 -25.50 4.03 -26.41
C SER A 273 -26.06 2.64 -26.67
N GLU A 274 -26.16 1.80 -25.65
CA GLU A 274 -26.78 0.48 -25.75
C GLU A 274 -28.29 0.63 -25.92
N LYS A 275 -28.88 -0.16 -26.82
CA LYS A 275 -30.33 -0.09 -27.10
C LYS A 275 -31.17 -0.92 -26.13
N ASP A 276 -30.53 -1.89 -25.48
CA ASP A 276 -31.20 -2.80 -24.56
C ASP A 276 -31.41 -2.10 -23.22
N LYS A 277 -32.65 -2.17 -22.72
CA LYS A 277 -33.02 -1.53 -21.46
C LYS A 277 -32.47 -2.35 -20.31
N ILE A 278 -31.55 -1.77 -19.56
CA ILE A 278 -30.97 -2.36 -18.36
C ILE A 278 -31.59 -1.67 -17.16
N LYS A 279 -32.29 -2.43 -16.31
CA LYS A 279 -32.89 -1.93 -15.08
C LYS A 279 -31.95 -2.14 -13.92
N VAL A 280 -31.57 -1.05 -13.25
CA VAL A 280 -30.69 -1.06 -12.08
C VAL A 280 -31.23 -0.17 -10.96
N GLU A 281 -30.88 -0.48 -9.72
CA GLU A 281 -31.32 0.32 -8.56
C GLU A 281 -30.55 1.64 -8.41
N SER A 282 -29.28 1.63 -8.82
CA SER A 282 -28.33 2.74 -8.77
C SER A 282 -27.40 2.73 -10.00
N SER A 283 -26.93 3.90 -10.41
CA SER A 283 -25.95 4.04 -11.49
C SER A 283 -24.56 3.60 -11.04
N PHE A 284 -23.78 2.99 -11.94
CA PHE A 284 -22.40 2.54 -11.68
C PHE A 284 -21.57 2.52 -12.96
N VAL A 285 -20.25 2.47 -12.81
CA VAL A 285 -19.29 2.32 -13.92
C VAL A 285 -18.56 0.99 -13.78
N GLU A 286 -18.64 0.14 -14.80
CA GLU A 286 -17.87 -1.10 -14.91
C GLU A 286 -16.58 -0.87 -15.69
N TYR A 287 -15.48 -1.45 -15.21
CA TYR A 287 -14.15 -1.24 -15.80
C TYR A 287 -13.24 -2.44 -15.57
N ALA A 288 -12.27 -2.68 -16.46
CA ALA A 288 -11.18 -3.62 -16.20
C ALA A 288 -10.12 -2.97 -15.31
N SER A 289 -9.40 -3.74 -14.49
CA SER A 289 -8.42 -3.20 -13.52
C SER A 289 -7.40 -2.22 -14.12
N GLU A 290 -6.99 -2.44 -15.37
CA GLU A 290 -6.06 -1.55 -16.09
C GLU A 290 -6.69 -0.19 -16.46
N ASP A 291 -8.01 -0.13 -16.60
CA ASP A 291 -8.75 1.06 -17.05
C ASP A 291 -9.31 1.90 -15.89
N TYR A 292 -8.90 1.60 -14.65
CA TYR A 292 -9.42 2.22 -13.44
C TYR A 292 -9.45 3.76 -13.49
N PHE A 293 -8.36 4.40 -13.94
CA PHE A 293 -8.29 5.86 -13.97
C PHE A 293 -9.19 6.47 -15.04
N ILE A 294 -9.47 5.75 -16.13
CA ILE A 294 -10.46 6.16 -17.13
C ILE A 294 -11.86 6.13 -16.51
N ALA A 295 -12.19 5.04 -15.82
CA ALA A 295 -13.47 4.87 -15.13
C ALA A 295 -13.67 5.89 -14.02
N TYR A 296 -12.62 6.16 -13.24
CA TYR A 296 -12.64 7.16 -12.18
C TYR A 296 -12.94 8.56 -12.72
N LYS A 297 -12.29 8.99 -13.82
CA LYS A 297 -12.57 10.30 -14.43
C LYS A 297 -14.01 10.37 -14.93
N ILE A 298 -14.51 9.34 -15.62
CA ILE A 298 -15.89 9.26 -16.08
C ILE A 298 -16.87 9.37 -14.90
N ALA A 299 -16.63 8.59 -13.84
CA ALA A 299 -17.48 8.59 -12.65
C ALA A 299 -17.52 9.97 -11.97
N LYS A 300 -16.38 10.67 -11.87
CA LYS A 300 -16.33 12.04 -11.34
C LYS A 300 -17.02 13.06 -12.24
N THR A 301 -16.89 12.95 -13.55
CA THR A 301 -17.63 13.78 -14.51
C THR A 301 -19.14 13.62 -14.36
N LEU A 302 -19.61 12.37 -14.21
CA LEU A 302 -21.04 12.04 -14.17
C LEU A 302 -21.63 12.03 -12.75
N ASN A 303 -20.82 12.33 -11.73
CA ASN A 303 -21.19 12.26 -10.32
C ASN A 303 -21.78 10.89 -9.90
N ILE A 304 -21.11 9.81 -10.33
CA ILE A 304 -21.43 8.41 -9.99
C ILE A 304 -20.42 7.92 -8.96
N ASP A 305 -20.89 7.44 -7.80
CA ASP A 305 -20.00 6.98 -6.73
C ASP A 305 -19.59 5.51 -6.87
N SER A 306 -20.42 4.69 -7.53
CA SER A 306 -20.21 3.24 -7.61
C SER A 306 -19.31 2.86 -8.79
N LEU A 307 -18.15 2.29 -8.48
CA LEU A 307 -17.21 1.70 -9.43
C LEU A 307 -17.17 0.18 -9.22
N ILE A 308 -17.34 -0.59 -10.30
CA ILE A 308 -17.35 -2.07 -10.26
C ILE A 308 -16.26 -2.62 -11.17
N GLU A 309 -15.32 -3.37 -10.62
CA GLU A 309 -14.29 -4.04 -11.41
C GLU A 309 -14.85 -5.27 -12.15
N ASN A 310 -14.61 -5.35 -13.45
CA ASN A 310 -14.97 -6.44 -14.34
C ASN A 310 -13.86 -6.68 -15.38
N ASN A 311 -12.95 -7.59 -15.06
CA ASN A 311 -11.80 -7.92 -15.91
C ASN A 311 -12.14 -8.72 -17.18
N ASN A 312 -13.43 -8.97 -17.46
CA ASN A 312 -13.86 -9.50 -18.75
C ASN A 312 -13.99 -8.41 -19.82
N LEU A 313 -14.01 -7.14 -19.42
CA LEU A 313 -13.99 -6.00 -20.34
C LEU A 313 -12.59 -5.86 -20.96
N LYS A 314 -12.56 -5.46 -22.23
CA LYS A 314 -11.32 -5.16 -22.95
C LYS A 314 -11.50 -3.89 -23.75
N ASN A 315 -10.62 -2.92 -23.55
CA ASN A 315 -10.66 -1.63 -24.24
C ASN A 315 -12.03 -0.97 -24.17
N LYS A 316 -12.70 -1.12 -23.02
CA LYS A 316 -14.10 -0.74 -22.86
C LYS A 316 -14.43 -0.40 -21.41
N ILE A 317 -15.23 0.64 -21.24
CA ILE A 317 -15.95 0.96 -20.00
C ILE A 317 -17.44 0.91 -20.26
N ARG A 318 -18.21 0.41 -19.28
CA ARG A 318 -19.67 0.45 -19.31
C ARG A 318 -20.18 1.39 -18.22
N VAL A 319 -20.98 2.36 -18.62
CA VAL A 319 -21.69 3.27 -17.73
C VAL A 319 -23.15 2.82 -17.69
N ILE A 320 -23.56 2.26 -16.56
CA ILE A 320 -24.92 1.78 -16.37
C ILE A 320 -25.67 2.82 -15.52
N THR A 321 -26.76 3.35 -16.06
CA THR A 321 -27.56 4.40 -15.41
C THR A 321 -28.97 3.91 -15.09
N LYS A 322 -29.53 4.48 -14.02
CA LYS A 322 -30.92 4.29 -13.65
C LYS A 322 -31.89 4.91 -14.65
#